data_AF-A0A5C1YQS0-F1
#
_entry.id   AF-A0A5C1YQS0-F1
#
_cell.length_a   1.000
_cell.length_b   1.000
_cell.length_c   1.000
_cell.angle_alpha   90.00
_cell.angle_beta   90.00
_cell.angle_gamma   90.00
#
_symmetry.space_group_name_H-M   'P 1'
#
loop_
_entity.id
_entity.type
_entity.pdbx_description
1 polymer ?
#
loop_
_entity_poly.entity_id
_entity_poly.type
_entity_poly.pdbx_seq_one_letter_code
_entity_poly.pdbx_strand_id
1 'polypeptide(L)' 'MPWGVEDAVKHTHKATTPALQALWVKVANTCLAHTGDEGRAIREANAVVARQVEHPHHIPPEQG' A
#
# COMPACT_ATOMS: atom_id res chain seq x y z
N MET A 1 -2.13 5.06 15.74
CA MET A 1 -1.92 6.41 15.15
C MET A 1 -2.19 6.32 13.65
N PRO A 2 -2.61 7.41 12.97
CA PRO A 2 -2.55 7.42 11.51
C PRO A 2 -1.09 7.43 11.06
N TRP A 3 -0.68 6.47 10.23
CA TRP A 3 0.67 6.37 9.69
C TRP A 3 0.96 7.44 8.63
N GLY A 4 2.24 7.82 8.53
CA GLY A 4 2.76 8.75 7.52
C GLY A 4 3.59 8.06 6.43
N VAL A 5 4.00 8.82 5.41
CA VAL A 5 4.82 8.30 4.29
C VAL A 5 6.17 7.79 4.74
N GLU A 6 6.70 8.35 5.82
CA GLU A 6 7.93 7.90 6.49
C GLU A 6 7.80 6.54 7.17
N ASP A 7 6.59 6.10 7.52
CA ASP A 7 6.36 4.76 8.08
C ASP A 7 6.29 3.71 6.97
N ALA A 8 5.81 4.08 5.78
CA ALA A 8 5.78 3.18 4.64
C ALA A 8 7.17 2.62 4.32
N VAL A 9 8.21 3.47 4.30
CA VAL A 9 9.60 3.04 4.04
C VAL A 9 10.22 2.20 5.16
N LYS A 10 9.71 2.31 6.39
CA LYS A 10 10.13 1.47 7.54
C LYS A 10 9.50 0.08 7.48
N HIS A 11 8.30 -0.05 6.91
CA HIS A 11 7.54 -1.30 6.85
C HIS A 11 7.71 -2.06 5.53
N THR A 12 8.07 -1.38 4.44
CA THR A 12 8.32 -2.01 3.16
C THR A 12 9.37 -1.28 2.33
N HIS A 13 10.39 -2.03 1.91
CA HIS A 13 11.42 -1.54 1.00
C HIS A 13 10.90 -1.37 -0.44
N LYS A 14 9.66 -1.83 -0.73
CA LYS A 14 9.03 -1.69 -2.04
C LYS A 14 8.37 -0.31 -2.24
N ALA A 15 8.14 0.47 -1.17
CA ALA A 15 7.61 1.84 -1.27
C ALA A 15 8.70 2.86 -1.66
N THR A 16 9.36 2.61 -2.78
CA THR A 16 10.53 3.38 -3.25
C THR A 16 10.19 4.73 -3.87
N THR A 17 8.92 4.94 -4.26
CA THR A 17 8.46 6.19 -4.88
C THR A 17 7.43 6.89 -4.00
N PRO A 18 7.30 8.23 -4.08
CA PRO A 18 6.29 8.97 -3.34
C PRO A 18 4.86 8.47 -3.58
N ALA A 19 4.56 8.02 -4.81
CA ALA A 19 3.26 7.46 -5.16
C ALA A 19 2.98 6.13 -4.42
N LEU A 20 3.98 5.26 -4.31
CA LEU A 20 3.86 3.99 -3.58
C LEU A 20 3.77 4.22 -2.06
N GLN A 21 4.49 5.21 -1.53
CA GLN A 21 4.39 5.59 -0.12
C GLN A 21 3.00 6.14 0.21
N ALA A 22 2.46 7.02 -0.62
CA ALA A 22 1.11 7.54 -0.46
C ALA A 22 0.06 6.43 -0.57
N LEU A 23 0.24 5.48 -1.50
CA LEU A 23 -0.63 4.30 -1.64
C LEU A 23 -0.60 3.44 -0.38
N TRP A 24 0.58 3.16 0.15
CA TRP A 24 0.76 2.41 1.39
C TRP A 24 -0.01 3.06 2.55
N VAL A 25 0.24 4.36 2.78
CA VAL A 25 -0.39 5.14 3.87
C VAL A 25 -1.91 5.12 3.75
N LYS A 26 -2.42 5.32 2.55
CA LYS A 26 -3.87 5.30 2.29
C LYS A 26 -4.48 3.95 2.68
N VAL A 27 -3.88 2.85 2.23
CA VAL A 27 -4.39 1.50 2.51
C VAL A 27 -4.27 1.17 4.00
N ALA A 28 -3.12 1.46 4.61
CA ALA A 28 -2.86 1.17 6.01
C ALA A 28 -3.84 1.92 6.92
N ASN A 29 -4.00 3.23 6.73
CA ASN A 29 -4.93 4.03 7.52
C ASN A 29 -6.40 3.65 7.30
N THR A 30 -6.78 3.31 6.06
CA THR A 30 -8.15 2.83 5.77
C THR A 30 -8.42 1.49 6.45
N CYS A 31 -7.48 0.54 6.37
CA CYS A 31 -7.62 -0.77 6.99
C CYS A 31 -7.67 -0.66 8.52
N LEU A 32 -6.82 0.18 9.12
CA LEU A 32 -6.83 0.43 10.55
C LEU A 32 -8.15 1.07 11.01
N ALA A 33 -8.66 2.06 10.27
CA ALA A 33 -9.93 2.70 10.58
C ALA A 33 -11.12 1.72 10.51
N HIS A 34 -11.09 0.76 9.59
CA HIS A 34 -12.17 -0.21 9.41
C HIS A 34 -12.10 -1.40 10.37
N THR A 35 -10.89 -1.86 10.72
CA THR A 35 -10.71 -3.13 11.44
C THR A 35 -10.17 -2.96 12.85
N GLY A 36 -9.50 -1.84 13.13
CA GLY A 36 -8.74 -1.65 14.37
C GLY A 36 -7.51 -2.55 14.49
N ASP A 37 -7.16 -3.33 13.46
CA ASP A 37 -6.06 -4.30 13.51
C ASP A 37 -4.82 -3.75 12.79
N GLU A 38 -3.82 -3.38 13.59
CA GLU A 38 -2.58 -2.79 13.08
C GLU A 38 -1.77 -3.78 12.22
N GLY A 39 -1.72 -5.05 12.63
CA GLY A 39 -0.97 -6.09 11.92
C GLY A 39 -1.54 -6.37 10.55
N ARG A 40 -2.88 -6.38 10.43
CA ARG A 40 -3.59 -6.52 9.16
C ARG A 40 -3.38 -5.32 8.27
N ALA A 41 -3.46 -4.12 8.81
CA ALA A 41 -3.28 -2.90 8.03
C ALA A 41 -1.89 -2.82 7.38
N ILE A 42 -0.84 -3.19 8.11
CA ILE A 42 0.53 -3.26 7.58
C ILE A 42 0.63 -4.33 6.47
N ARG A 43 0.07 -5.53 6.69
CA ARG A 43 0.10 -6.62 5.70
C ARG A 43 -0.61 -6.25 4.41
N GLU A 44 -1.81 -5.70 4.50
CA GLU A 44 -2.59 -5.27 3.34
C GLU A 44 -1.88 -4.15 2.56
N ALA A 45 -1.36 -3.14 3.26
CA ALA A 45 -0.63 -2.06 2.62
C ALA A 45 0.64 -2.54 1.92
N ASN A 46 1.39 -3.46 2.55
CA ASN A 46 2.56 -4.10 1.95
C ASN A 46 2.19 -4.91 0.69
N ALA A 47 1.11 -5.67 0.73
CA ALA A 47 0.64 -6.47 -0.40
C ALA A 47 0.21 -5.59 -1.59
N VAL A 48 -0.50 -4.50 -1.33
CA VAL A 48 -0.93 -3.56 -2.39
C VAL A 48 0.27 -2.88 -3.05
N VAL A 49 1.23 -2.39 -2.26
CA VAL A 49 2.47 -1.80 -2.81
C VAL A 49 3.26 -2.83 -3.61
N ALA A 50 3.40 -4.05 -3.09
CA ALA A 50 4.08 -5.14 -3.80
C ALA A 50 3.44 -5.39 -5.18
N ARG A 51 2.12 -5.53 -5.22
CA ARG A 51 1.37 -5.72 -6.47
C ARG A 51 1.56 -4.56 -7.45
N GLN A 52 1.57 -3.33 -6.96
CA GLN A 52 1.78 -2.15 -7.80
C GLN A 52 3.20 -2.08 -8.39
N VAL A 53 4.20 -2.56 -7.65
CA VAL A 53 5.59 -2.67 -8.13
C VAL A 53 5.73 -3.79 -9.17
N GLU A 54 5.07 -4.93 -8.94
CA GLU A 54 5.12 -6.09 -9.85
C GLU A 54 4.31 -5.83 -11.13
N HIS A 55 3.25 -5.04 -11.05
CA HIS A 55 2.38 -4.67 -12.17
C HIS A 55 2.15 -3.15 -12.23
N PRO A 56 3.16 -2.36 -12.65
CA PRO A 56 3.07 -0.90 -12.67
C PRO A 56 2.03 -0.32 -13.65
N HIS A 57 1.35 -1.17 -14.43
CA HIS A 57 0.35 -0.76 -15.41
C HIS A 57 -0.57 -1.93 -15.81
N HIS A 58 -1.51 -2.34 -14.94
CA HIS A 58 -2.58 -3.25 -15.36
C HIS A 58 -3.74 -2.43 -15.95
N ILE A 59 -3.60 -1.99 -17.20
CA ILE A 59 -4.76 -1.85 -18.08
C ILE A 59 -5.17 -3.28 -18.47
N PRO A 60 -6.40 -3.74 -18.18
CA PRO A 60 -6.86 -5.01 -18.73
C PRO A 60 -6.80 -4.91 -20.27
N PRO A 61 -6.32 -5.94 -21.00
CA PRO A 61 -6.50 -5.96 -22.45
C PRO A 61 -8.02 -5.94 -22.70
N GLU A 62 -8.50 -4.84 -23.31
CA GLU A 62 -9.86 -4.75 -23.83
C GLU A 62 -10.15 -6.02 -24.62
N GLN A 63 -11.15 -6.77 -24.16
CA GLN A 63 -11.63 -7.97 -24.84
C GLN A 63 -12.31 -7.49 -26.12
N GLY A 64 -11.59 -7.61 -27.25
CA GLY A 64 -12.14 -7.46 -28.60
C GLY A 64 -12.98 -8.64 -29.02
#